data_AF-A0A2V5UP39-F1
#
_entry.id   AF-A0A2V5UP39-F1
#
_cell.length_a   1.000
_cell.length_b   1.000
_cell.length_c   1.000
_cell.angle_alpha   90.00
_cell.angle_beta   90.00
_cell.angle_gamma   90.00
#
_symmetry.space_group_name_H-M   'P 1'
#
loop_
_entity.id
_entity.type
_entity.pdbx_description
1 polymer ?
#
loop_
_entity_poly.entity_id
_entity_poly.type
_entity_poly.pdbx_seq_one_letter_code
_entity_poly.pdbx_strand_id
1 'polypeptide(L)'
;MIKSQRTETIVRQRYAIGAKERADKLCCPVEYDSEYLKVIPPEVVERDYGCGDPTRHLREGETVLDLGSGTGKICFIAAQIVGPKGRVIGVDMTDEML
;
A
#
# COMPACT_ATOMS: atom_id res chain seq x y z
N MET A 1 -2.94 21.71 -21.16
CA MET A 1 -2.23 21.57 -19.86
C MET A 1 -3.12 21.76 -18.62
N ILE A 2 -4.21 22.54 -18.66
CA ILE A 2 -5.04 22.87 -17.47
C ILE A 2 -5.87 21.68 -16.89
N LYS A 3 -6.29 20.69 -17.70
CA LYS A 3 -7.08 19.53 -17.22
C LYS A 3 -6.32 18.55 -16.32
N SER A 4 -4.99 18.42 -16.51
CA SER A 4 -4.16 17.46 -15.78
C SER A 4 -4.03 17.84 -14.31
N GLN A 5 -3.75 19.11 -14.04
CA GLN A 5 -3.61 19.64 -12.66
C GLN A 5 -4.88 19.39 -11.84
N ARG A 6 -6.07 19.55 -12.44
CA ARG A 6 -7.34 19.28 -11.75
C ARG A 6 -7.51 17.80 -11.37
N THR A 7 -7.10 16.89 -12.24
CA THR A 7 -7.28 15.44 -12.00
C THR A 7 -6.33 14.95 -10.91
N GLU A 8 -5.05 15.34 -10.99
CA GLU A 8 -4.04 15.02 -9.98
C GLU A 8 -4.45 15.52 -8.58
N THR A 9 -4.92 16.77 -8.48
CA THR A 9 -5.42 17.32 -7.21
C THR A 9 -6.60 16.51 -6.66
N ILE A 10 -7.57 16.14 -7.51
CA ILE A 10 -8.72 15.34 -7.08
C ILE A 10 -8.27 13.96 -6.56
N VAL A 11 -7.34 13.31 -7.27
CA VAL A 11 -6.80 12.00 -6.86
C VAL A 11 -6.05 12.12 -5.54
N ARG A 12 -5.13 13.10 -5.41
CA ARG A 12 -4.39 13.34 -4.16
C ARG A 12 -5.35 13.59 -2.99
N GLN A 13 -6.35 14.47 -3.16
CA GLN A 13 -7.34 14.75 -2.12
C GLN A 13 -8.13 13.50 -1.72
N ARG A 14 -8.52 12.68 -2.69
CA ARG A 14 -9.28 11.44 -2.44
C ARG A 14 -8.50 10.46 -1.56
N TYR A 15 -7.21 10.29 -1.81
CA TYR A 15 -6.34 9.42 -1.01
C TYR A 15 -5.94 10.09 0.31
N ALA A 16 -5.69 11.39 0.36
CA ALA A 16 -5.41 12.10 1.63
C ALA A 16 -6.56 11.96 2.65
N ILE A 17 -7.81 11.94 2.18
CA ILE A 17 -8.98 11.63 3.02
C ILE A 17 -8.96 10.15 3.44
N GLY A 18 -8.71 9.24 2.49
CA GLY A 18 -8.59 7.79 2.75
C GLY A 18 -7.51 7.43 3.76
N ALA A 19 -6.43 8.22 3.84
CA ALA A 19 -5.36 8.01 4.81
C ALA A 19 -5.80 8.27 6.26
N LYS A 20 -6.86 9.07 6.46
CA LYS A 20 -7.39 9.42 7.79
C LYS A 20 -8.63 8.60 8.13
N GLU A 21 -9.49 8.36 7.15
CA GLU A 21 -10.78 7.70 7.31
C GLU A 21 -10.93 6.56 6.31
N ARG A 22 -11.43 5.42 6.78
CA ARG A 22 -11.68 4.25 5.93
C ARG A 22 -12.66 4.62 4.82
N ALA A 23 -12.29 4.29 3.59
CA ALA A 23 -13.09 4.58 2.43
C ALA A 23 -13.54 3.30 1.69
N ASP A 24 -14.71 2.78 2.06
CA ASP A 24 -15.20 1.44 1.68
C ASP A 24 -15.29 1.18 0.17
N LYS A 25 -15.39 2.21 -0.68
CA LYS A 25 -15.49 2.05 -2.15
C LYS A 25 -14.16 2.02 -2.89
N LEU A 26 -13.02 2.08 -2.19
CA LEU A 26 -11.70 2.09 -2.81
C LEU A 26 -11.06 0.71 -2.95
N CYS A 27 -11.43 -0.25 -2.10
CA CYS A 27 -10.76 -1.55 -2.04
C CYS A 27 -11.56 -2.65 -2.75
N CYS A 28 -10.86 -3.54 -3.44
CA CYS A 28 -11.40 -4.80 -3.93
C CYS A 28 -11.10 -5.91 -2.89
N PRO A 29 -11.98 -6.90 -2.69
CA PRO A 29 -11.66 -8.03 -1.82
C PRO A 29 -10.46 -8.80 -2.38
N VAL A 30 -9.40 -8.89 -1.57
CA VAL A 30 -8.20 -9.68 -1.83
C VAL A 30 -7.92 -10.50 -0.58
N GLU A 31 -7.70 -11.80 -0.77
CA GLU A 31 -7.29 -12.69 0.31
C GLU A 31 -5.77 -12.71 0.39
N TYR A 32 -5.24 -12.30 1.55
CA TYR A 32 -3.83 -12.48 1.92
C TYR A 32 -3.74 -13.59 2.95
N ASP A 33 -2.57 -14.22 3.07
CA ASP A 33 -2.30 -15.09 4.22
C ASP A 33 -2.42 -14.26 5.51
N SER A 34 -3.39 -14.62 6.35
CA SER A 34 -3.72 -13.91 7.58
C SER A 34 -2.56 -13.87 8.58
N GLU A 35 -1.58 -14.77 8.47
CA GLU A 35 -0.39 -14.75 9.31
C GLU A 35 0.43 -13.48 9.12
N TYR A 36 0.55 -12.98 7.87
CA TYR A 36 1.31 -11.77 7.59
C TYR A 36 0.66 -10.51 8.16
N LEU A 37 -0.66 -10.53 8.39
CA LEU A 37 -1.40 -9.38 8.89
C LEU A 37 -1.26 -9.19 10.41
N LYS A 38 -0.89 -10.24 11.16
CA LYS A 38 -0.86 -10.20 12.64
C LYS A 38 0.17 -9.24 13.21
N VAL A 39 1.24 -8.96 12.47
CA VAL A 39 2.35 -8.10 12.92
C VAL A 39 2.24 -6.68 12.36
N ILE A 40 1.24 -6.41 11.52
CA ILE A 40 1.03 -5.12 10.88
C ILE A 40 0.10 -4.28 11.77
N PRO A 41 0.40 -2.97 11.98
CA PRO A 41 -0.50 -2.10 12.73
C PRO A 41 -1.92 -2.12 12.14
N PRO A 42 -2.98 -2.25 12.96
CA PRO A 42 -4.36 -2.37 12.47
C PRO A 42 -4.76 -1.22 11.53
N GLU A 43 -4.31 0.00 11.79
CA GLU A 43 -4.59 1.17 10.97
C GLU A 43 -4.06 1.05 9.53
N VAL A 44 -2.95 0.33 9.33
CA VAL A 44 -2.38 0.07 8.00
C VAL A 44 -3.24 -0.95 7.25
N VAL A 45 -3.75 -1.97 7.95
CA VAL A 45 -4.62 -3.00 7.37
C VAL A 45 -5.99 -2.41 7.01
N GLU A 46 -6.55 -1.57 7.87
CA GLU A 46 -7.88 -0.95 7.69
C GLU A 46 -7.91 0.12 6.59
N ARG A 47 -6.75 0.72 6.27
CA ARG A 47 -6.60 1.80 5.28
C ARG A 47 -5.87 1.33 4.03
N ASP A 48 -6.01 0.05 3.69
CA ASP A 48 -5.51 -0.49 2.44
C ASP A 48 -6.54 -0.32 1.30
N TYR A 49 -6.06 0.22 0.19
CA TYR A 49 -6.86 0.55 -0.98
C TYR A 49 -6.34 -0.13 -2.25
N GLY A 50 -5.52 -1.18 -2.09
CA GLY A 50 -4.99 -1.97 -3.19
C GLY A 50 -6.01 -2.90 -3.84
N CYS A 51 -5.63 -3.44 -4.99
CA CYS A 51 -6.33 -4.54 -5.66
C CYS A 51 -5.33 -5.59 -6.14
N GLY A 52 -5.58 -6.85 -5.79
CA GLY A 52 -4.69 -7.99 -6.04
C GLY A 52 -3.63 -8.22 -4.95
N ASP A 53 -3.00 -9.40 -5.01
CA ASP A 53 -1.92 -9.81 -4.12
C ASP A 53 -0.63 -10.07 -4.93
N PRO A 54 0.33 -9.12 -4.97
CA PRO A 54 1.61 -9.31 -5.65
C PRO A 54 2.62 -10.13 -4.83
N THR A 55 2.35 -10.37 -3.54
CA THR A 55 3.33 -10.88 -2.57
C THR A 55 3.75 -12.33 -2.86
N ARG A 56 2.85 -13.11 -3.48
CA ARG A 56 3.10 -14.46 -4.02
C ARG A 56 4.25 -14.58 -5.02
N HIS A 57 4.75 -13.47 -5.56
CA HIS A 57 5.83 -13.45 -6.55
C HIS A 57 7.19 -13.14 -5.95
N LEU A 58 7.25 -12.80 -4.66
CA LEU A 58 8.46 -12.35 -3.98
C LEU A 58 9.30 -13.52 -3.48
N ARG A 59 10.61 -13.29 -3.34
CA ARG A 59 11.59 -14.26 -2.83
C ARG A 59 12.53 -13.63 -1.80
N GLU A 60 13.08 -14.48 -0.94
CA GLU A 60 14.09 -14.07 0.05
C GLU A 60 15.28 -13.36 -0.62
N GLY A 61 15.72 -12.24 -0.05
CA GLY A 61 16.85 -11.46 -0.51
C GLY A 61 16.56 -10.47 -1.63
N GLU A 62 15.33 -10.44 -2.18
CA GLU A 62 14.98 -9.50 -3.24
C GLU A 62 14.90 -8.05 -2.75
N THR A 63 15.12 -7.11 -3.67
CA THR A 63 14.79 -5.69 -3.47
C THR A 63 13.49 -5.38 -4.20
N VAL A 64 12.48 -4.92 -3.47
CA VAL A 64 11.13 -4.67 -3.96
C VAL A 64 10.84 -3.18 -3.97
N LEU A 65 10.24 -2.70 -5.05
CA LEU A 65 9.71 -1.34 -5.18
C LEU A 65 8.19 -1.42 -5.31
N ASP A 66 7.47 -0.82 -4.36
CA ASP A 66 6.01 -0.70 -4.34
C ASP A 66 5.60 0.72 -4.76
N LEU A 67 4.80 0.83 -5.82
CA LEU A 67 4.40 2.10 -6.43
C LEU A 67 2.93 2.39 -6.13
N GLY A 68 2.69 3.45 -5.35
CA GLY A 68 1.39 3.70 -4.72
C GLY A 68 1.23 2.86 -3.46
N SER A 69 2.25 2.83 -2.60
CA SER A 69 2.31 1.96 -1.43
C SER A 69 1.24 2.25 -0.37
N GLY A 70 0.59 3.40 -0.44
CA GLY A 70 -0.37 3.86 0.56
C GLY A 70 0.25 3.83 1.96
N THR A 71 -0.54 3.35 2.93
CA THR A 71 -0.10 3.11 4.32
C THR A 71 0.91 1.98 4.47
N GLY A 72 1.26 1.28 3.38
CA GLY A 72 2.37 0.33 3.33
C GLY A 72 2.02 -1.12 3.63
N LYS A 73 0.74 -1.53 3.57
CA LYS A 73 0.36 -2.93 3.87
C LYS A 73 1.16 -3.94 3.04
N ILE A 74 1.25 -3.74 1.73
CA ILE A 74 2.06 -4.59 0.85
C ILE A 74 3.54 -4.51 1.21
N CYS A 75 4.07 -3.31 1.50
CA CYS A 75 5.45 -3.17 1.95
C CYS A 75 5.76 -4.00 3.21
N PHE A 76 4.87 -4.00 4.21
CA PHE A 76 5.04 -4.78 5.43
C PHE A 76 4.96 -6.29 5.18
N ILE A 77 4.04 -6.74 4.31
CA ILE A 77 3.98 -8.16 3.93
C ILE A 77 5.25 -8.55 3.16
N ALA A 78 5.65 -7.74 2.19
CA ALA A 78 6.86 -7.96 1.39
C ALA A 78 8.11 -8.04 2.27
N ALA A 79 8.24 -7.17 3.29
CA ALA A 79 9.38 -7.16 4.19
C ALA A 79 9.54 -8.48 4.97
N GLN A 80 8.42 -9.13 5.32
CA GLN A 80 8.43 -10.45 5.95
C GLN A 80 8.90 -11.55 4.99
N ILE A 81 8.52 -11.48 3.70
CA ILE A 81 8.85 -12.49 2.68
C ILE A 81 10.30 -12.37 2.21
N VAL A 82 10.76 -11.15 1.89
CA VAL A 82 12.14 -10.94 1.38
C VAL A 82 13.18 -11.08 2.50
N GLY A 83 12.74 -10.97 3.76
CA GLY A 83 13.56 -11.22 4.93
C GLY A 83 14.71 -10.22 5.14
N PRO A 84 15.59 -10.48 6.12
CA PRO A 84 16.61 -9.52 6.58
C PRO A 84 17.71 -9.22 5.56
N LYS A 85 17.85 -10.04 4.51
CA LYS A 85 18.79 -9.83 3.40
C LYS A 85 18.16 -9.04 2.25
N GLY A 86 16.85 -8.92 2.22
CA GLY A 86 16.11 -8.16 1.22
C GLY A 86 15.92 -6.71 1.60
N ARG A 87 15.20 -5.99 0.74
CA ARG A 87 14.83 -4.59 0.97
C ARG A 87 13.48 -4.29 0.33
N VAL A 88 12.70 -3.45 0.97
CA VAL A 88 11.43 -2.96 0.42
C VAL A 88 11.46 -1.44 0.42
N ILE A 89 11.02 -0.85 -0.68
CA ILE A 89 10.94 0.59 -0.89
C ILE A 89 9.50 0.90 -1.30
N GLY A 90 8.76 1.59 -0.42
CA GLY A 90 7.45 2.13 -0.74
C GLY A 90 7.57 3.54 -1.28
N VAL A 91 6.85 3.83 -2.35
CA VAL A 91 6.70 5.19 -2.88
C VAL A 91 5.21 5.49 -2.98
N ASP A 92 4.78 6.56 -2.30
CA ASP A 92 3.46 7.14 -2.50
C ASP A 92 3.58 8.62 -2.87
N MET A 93 2.59 9.11 -3.60
CA MET A 93 2.50 10.52 -3.93
C MET A 93 1.91 11.33 -2.76
N THR A 94 1.13 10.70 -1.88
CA THR A 94 0.29 11.36 -0.89
C THR A 94 0.99 11.39 0.47
N ASP A 95 1.40 12.56 0.92
CA ASP A 95 2.12 12.76 2.18
C ASP A 95 1.35 12.19 3.39
N GLU A 96 0.01 12.29 3.39
CA GLU A 96 -0.81 11.74 4.49
C GLU A 96 -0.80 10.21 4.58
N MET A 97 -0.40 9.51 3.52
CA MET A 97 -0.26 8.05 3.51
C MET A 97 1.06 7.57 4.12
N LEU A 98 2.05 8.47 4.26
CA LEU A 98 3.41 8.20 4.73
C LEU A 98 3.58 8.61 6.20
#